data_AF-A0A1F7Z4S0-F1
#
_entry.id   AF-A0A1F7Z4S0-F1
#
_cell.length_a   1.000
_cell.length_b   1.000
_cell.length_c   1.000
_cell.angle_alpha   90.00
_cell.angle_beta   90.00
_cell.angle_gamma   90.00
#
_symmetry.space_group_name_H-M   'P 1'
#
loop_
_entity.id
_entity.type
_entity.pdbx_description
1 polymer ?
#
loop_
_entity_poly.entity_id
_entity_poly.type
_entity_poly.pdbx_seq_one_letter_code
_entity_poly.pdbx_strand_id
1 'polypeptide(L)' 'MLKDYFNEKNIQYTEKLVDQDDLAREEMMRDSGGFLGVPFTTISKDDGSKATIIGFDKNRVNEVLGISQ' A
#
# COMPACT_ATOMS: atom_id res chain seq x y z
N MET A 1 8.65 -9.19 -3.52
CA MET A 1 8.36 -9.44 -2.09
C MET A 1 6.94 -8.99 -1.71
N LEU A 2 6.58 -7.70 -1.79
CA LEU A 2 5.19 -7.26 -1.52
C LEU A 2 4.20 -7.75 -2.59
N LYS A 3 4.54 -7.58 -3.87
CA LYS A 3 3.71 -8.03 -5.00
C LYS A 3 3.50 -9.54 -4.97
N ASP A 4 4.57 -10.29 -4.73
CA ASP A 4 4.50 -11.74 -4.56
C ASP A 4 3.58 -12.10 -3.39
N TYR A 5 3.69 -11.41 -2.25
CA TYR A 5 2.81 -11.64 -1.11
C TYR A 5 1.34 -11.42 -1.46
N PHE A 6 1.02 -10.36 -2.20
CA PHE A 6 -0.33 -10.09 -2.66
C PHE A 6 -0.82 -11.13 -3.65
N ASN A 7 0.02 -11.54 -4.60
CA ASN A 7 -0.30 -12.61 -5.54
C ASN A 7 -0.56 -13.94 -4.82
N GLU A 8 0.29 -14.34 -3.87
CA GLU A 8 0.12 -15.56 -3.05
C GLU A 8 -1.21 -15.53 -2.27
N LYS A 9 -1.59 -14.37 -1.75
CA LYS A 9 -2.84 -14.17 -1.02
C LYS A 9 -4.04 -13.88 -1.92
N ASN A 10 -3.87 -13.86 -3.24
CA ASN A 10 -4.89 -13.49 -4.23
C ASN A 10 -5.55 -12.12 -3.91
N ILE A 11 -4.76 -11.20 -3.37
CA ILE A 11 -5.20 -9.83 -3.08
C ILE A 11 -5.13 -9.05 -4.40
N GLN A 12 -6.22 -8.37 -4.76
CA GLN A 12 -6.20 -7.44 -5.88
C GLN A 12 -5.46 -6.16 -5.48
N TYR A 13 -4.51 -5.73 -6.30
CA TYR A 13 -3.78 -4.50 -6.11
C TYR A 13 -3.56 -3.79 -7.44
N THR A 14 -3.42 -2.48 -7.38
CA THR A 14 -3.03 -1.64 -8.52
C THR A 14 -1.61 -1.17 -8.30
N GLU A 15 -0.74 -1.48 -9.25
CA GLU A 15 0.62 -0.97 -9.25
C GLU A 15 0.63 0.46 -9.77
N LYS A 16 1.06 1.40 -8.93
CA LYS A 16 1.31 2.78 -9.33
C LYS A 16 2.82 3.04 -9.30
N LEU A 17 3.37 3.48 -10.42
CA LEU A 17 4.79 3.79 -10.56
C LEU A 17 5.01 5.28 -10.31
N VAL A 18 5.34 5.66 -9.08
CA VAL A 18 5.54 7.07 -8.69
C VAL A 18 6.68 7.77 -9.43
N ASP A 19 7.60 7.01 -10.03
CA ASP A 19 8.65 7.53 -10.92
C ASP A 19 8.14 7.92 -12.32
N GLN A 20 7.01 7.35 -12.76
CA GLN A 20 6.44 7.60 -14.09
C GLN A 20 5.10 8.33 -14.04
N ASP A 21 4.39 8.22 -12.91
CA ASP A 21 3.07 8.80 -12.68
C ASP A 21 3.18 9.87 -11.59
N ASP A 22 3.22 11.12 -12.02
CA ASP A 22 3.24 12.28 -11.13
C ASP A 22 2.03 12.34 -10.21
N LEU A 23 0.85 11.89 -10.64
CA LEU A 23 -0.35 11.88 -9.80
C LEU A 23 -0.20 10.86 -8.68
N ALA A 24 0.31 9.66 -9.00
CA ALA A 24 0.61 8.65 -7.99
C ALA A 24 1.64 9.15 -6.96
N ARG A 25 2.65 9.89 -7.42
CA ARG A 25 3.66 10.51 -6.56
C ARG A 25 3.05 11.57 -5.64
N GLU A 26 2.17 12.42 -6.16
CA GLU A 26 1.46 13.42 -5.36
C GLU A 26 0.51 12.79 -4.34
N GLU A 27 -0.23 11.75 -4.72
CA GLU A 27 -1.06 10.96 -3.80
C GLU A 27 -0.20 10.34 -2.70
N MET A 28 0.91 9.70 -3.05
CA MET A 28 1.84 9.12 -2.08
C MET A 28 2.37 10.16 -1.11
N MET A 29 2.82 11.32 -1.57
CA MET A 29 3.31 12.40 -0.70
C MET A 29 2.22 12.89 0.25
N ARG A 30 1.01 13.09 -0.25
CA ARG A 30 -0.13 13.55 0.54
C ARG A 30 -0.52 12.52 1.61
N ASP A 31 -0.61 11.26 1.23
CA ASP A 31 -1.04 10.16 2.10
C ASP A 31 0.01 9.79 3.15
N SER A 32 1.28 9.96 2.83
CA SER A 32 2.41 9.61 3.70
C SER A 32 2.93 10.78 4.54
N GLY A 33 2.41 12.00 4.33
CA GLY A 33 2.85 13.20 5.03
C GLY A 33 4.20 13.75 4.56
N GLY A 34 4.54 13.54 3.28
CA GLY A 34 5.79 14.00 2.66
C GLY A 34 6.88 12.93 2.53
N PHE A 35 6.54 11.65 2.74
CA PHE A 35 7.47 10.54 2.54
C PHE A 35 7.47 10.10 1.06
N LEU A 36 8.67 10.06 0.46
CA LEU A 36 8.88 9.71 -0.95
C LEU A 36 9.58 8.36 -1.13
N GLY A 37 9.67 7.55 -0.07
CA GLY A 37 10.35 6.25 -0.13
C GLY A 37 9.44 5.14 -0.63
N VAL A 38 9.99 4.30 -1.51
CA VAL A 38 9.39 3.03 -1.93
C VAL A 38 10.04 1.86 -1.18
N PRO A 39 9.32 0.76 -0.92
CA PRO A 39 7.90 0.52 -1.25
C PRO A 39 6.94 1.29 -0.34
N PHE A 40 5.79 1.71 -0.87
CA PHE A 40 4.69 2.33 -0.12
C PHE A 40 3.39 1.63 -0.50
N THR A 41 2.56 1.33 0.49
CA THR A 41 1.28 0.62 0.29
C THR A 41 0.15 1.45 0.85
N THR A 42 -0.91 1.58 0.07
CA THR A 42 -2.16 2.24 0.48
C THR A 42 -3.28 1.24 0.38
N ILE A 43 -4.03 1.08 1.45
CA ILE A 43 -5.12 0.12 1.57
C ILE A 43 -6.38 0.90 1.91
N SER A 44 -7.30 0.96 0.97
CA SER A 44 -8.64 1.50 1.19
C SER A 44 -9.56 0.36 1.62
N LYS A 45 -10.20 0.48 2.78
CA LYS A 45 -11.16 -0.50 3.30
C LYS A 45 -12.57 -0.11 2.87
N ASP A 46 -13.47 -1.10 2.81
CA ASP A 46 -14.89 -0.90 2.48
C ASP A 46 -15.63 -0.01 3.51
N ASP A 47 -15.12 0.06 4.73
CA ASP A 47 -15.61 0.94 5.80
C ASP A 47 -15.29 2.44 5.54
N GLY A 48 -14.64 2.75 4.43
CA GLY A 48 -14.22 4.12 4.07
C GLY A 48 -12.93 4.58 4.75
N SER A 49 -12.34 3.73 5.60
CA SER A 49 -11.03 3.99 6.21
C SER A 49 -9.88 3.68 5.25
N LYS A 50 -8.89 4.58 5.21
CA LYS A 50 -7.67 4.43 4.39
C LYS A 50 -6.48 4.23 5.31
N ALA A 51 -5.76 3.14 5.11
CA ALA A 51 -4.55 2.82 5.83
C ALA A 51 -3.34 2.97 4.92
N THR A 52 -2.29 3.61 5.43
CA THR A 52 -1.04 3.82 4.71
C THR A 52 0.07 3.06 5.44
N ILE A 53 0.90 2.36 4.68
CA ILE A 53 2.00 1.55 5.19
C ILE A 53 3.25 2.00 4.45
N ILE A 54 4.16 2.59 5.21
CA ILE A 54 5.48 2.99 4.73
C ILE A 54 6.39 1.77 4.75
N GLY A 55 7.03 1.47 3.62
CA GLY A 55 7.84 0.27 3.46
C GLY A 55 7.00 -0.98 3.17
N PHE A 56 7.53 -2.14 3.57
CA PHE A 56 6.83 -3.41 3.51
C PHE A 56 6.85 -4.05 4.90
N ASP A 57 5.70 -4.03 5.57
CA ASP A 57 5.50 -4.71 6.85
C ASP A 57 4.37 -5.73 6.72
N LYS A 58 4.73 -7.02 6.72
CA LYS A 58 3.78 -8.13 6.59
C LYS A 58 2.77 -8.17 7.74
N ASN A 59 3.19 -7.88 8.97
CA ASN A 59 2.27 -7.89 10.12
C ASN A 59 1.26 -6.76 10.00
N ARG A 60 1.73 -5.55 9.62
CA ARG A 60 0.86 -4.40 9.45
C ARG A 60 -0.14 -4.60 8.30
N VAL A 61 0.34 -5.13 7.18
CA VAL A 61 -0.52 -5.49 6.03
C VAL A 61 -1.60 -6.48 6.46
N ASN A 62 -1.24 -7.50 7.23
CA ASN A 62 -2.19 -8.51 7.71
C ASN A 62 -3.23 -7.92 8.66
N GLU A 63 -2.80 -7.12 9.62
CA GLU A 63 -3.71 -6.44 10.56
C GLU A 63 -4.68 -5.52 9.81
N VAL A 64 -4.18 -4.75 8.85
CA VAL A 64 -5.00 -3.82 8.08
C VAL A 64 -5.99 -4.57 7.18
N LEU A 65 -5.57 -5.65 6.53
CA LEU A 65 -6.43 -6.48 5.66
C LEU A 65 -7.30 -7.49 6.43
N GLY A 66 -7.13 -7.59 7.75
CA GLY A 66 -7.84 -8.60 8.55
C GLY A 66 -7.42 -10.04 8.23
N ILE A 67 -6.21 -10.24 7.72
CA ILE A 67 -5.66 -11.57 7.43
C ILE A 67 -5.12 -12.14 8.74
N SER A 68 -5.98 -12.86 9.47
CA SER A 68 -5.56 -13.70 10.60
C SER A 68 -4.76 -14.89 10.08
N GLN A 69 -3.51 -15.02 10.54
CA GLN A 69 -2.66 -16.19 10.24
C GLN A 69 -2.88 -17.29 11.27
#